data_AF-A0A6A7RX98-F1
#
_entry.id   AF-A0A6A7RX98-F1
#
_cell.length_a   1.000
_cell.length_b   1.000
_cell.length_c   1.000
_cell.angle_alpha   90.00
_cell.angle_beta   90.00
_cell.angle_gamma   90.00
#
_symmetry.space_group_name_H-M   'P 1'
#
loop_
_entity.id
_entity.type
_entity.pdbx_description
1 polymer ?
#
loop_
_entity_poly.entity_id
_entity_poly.type
_entity_poly.pdbx_seq_one_letter_code
_entity_poly.pdbx_strand_id
1 'polypeptide(L)' 'MRGNFAAIALIVIGGLALASNLGLFDVDLGQLLRTWWPLLLIILGIGMFLAPGTEQRRKRD' A
#
# COMPACT_ATOMS: atom_id res chain seq x y z
N MET A 1 2.35 -0.70 -18.66
CA MET A 1 3.49 -1.42 -18.04
C MET A 1 2.91 -2.32 -16.96
N ARG A 2 2.96 -3.64 -17.11
CA ARG A 2 2.31 -4.58 -16.18
C ARG A 2 2.94 -4.42 -14.79
N GLY A 3 2.10 -4.09 -13.82
CA GLY A 3 2.51 -3.65 -12.48
C GLY A 3 3.28 -4.72 -11.74
N ASN A 4 4.59 -4.59 -11.68
CA ASN A 4 5.45 -5.43 -10.84
C ASN A 4 5.47 -4.95 -9.37
N PHE A 5 4.53 -4.07 -8.98
CA PHE A 5 4.42 -3.52 -7.64
C PHE A 5 4.28 -4.62 -6.58
N ALA A 6 3.50 -5.67 -6.89
CA ALA A 6 3.37 -6.83 -6.01
C ALA A 6 4.69 -7.57 -5.81
N ALA A 7 5.48 -7.76 -6.87
CA ALA A 7 6.79 -8.41 -6.79
C ALA A 7 7.79 -7.56 -5.98
N ILE A 8 7.81 -6.23 -6.20
CA ILE A 8 8.66 -5.31 -5.44
C ILE A 8 8.27 -5.31 -3.95
N ALA A 9 6.97 -5.25 -3.65
CA ALA A 9 6.49 -5.34 -2.28
C ALA A 9 6.88 -6.66 -1.61
N LEU A 10 6.77 -7.78 -2.34
CA LEU A 10 7.15 -9.10 -1.83
C LEU A 10 8.64 -9.19 -1.51
N ILE A 11 9.51 -8.64 -2.37
CA ILE A 11 10.96 -8.59 -2.17
C ILE A 11 11.31 -7.77 -0.92
N VAL A 12 10.68 -6.59 -0.76
CA VAL A 12 10.92 -5.72 0.40
C VAL A 12 10.47 -6.40 1.69
N ILE A 13 9.27 -6.99 1.71
CA ILE A 13 8.75 -7.69 2.90
C ILE A 13 9.65 -8.88 3.26
N GLY A 14 10.04 -9.69 2.28
CA GLY A 14 10.93 -10.84 2.51
C GLY A 14 12.33 -10.43 2.99
N GLY A 15 12.89 -9.35 2.44
CA GLY A 15 14.18 -8.81 2.88
C GLY A 15 14.16 -8.30 4.31
N LEU A 16 13.10 -7.59 4.70
CA LEU A 16 12.92 -7.13 6.09
C LEU A 16 12.71 -8.30 7.06
N ALA A 17 12.00 -9.35 6.64
CA ALA A 17 11.84 -10.57 7.43
C ALA A 17 13.13 -11.32 7.68
N LEU A 18 13.97 -11.41 6.66
CA LEU A 18 15.28 -12.02 6.79
C LEU A 18 16.19 -11.18 7.69
N ALA A 19 16.21 -9.85 7.51
CA ALA A 19 17.02 -8.96 8.34
C ALA A 19 16.59 -8.99 9.83
N SER A 20 15.29 -9.08 10.10
CA SER A 20 14.74 -9.27 11.44
C SER A 20 15.15 -10.62 12.04
N ASN A 21 15.08 -11.71 11.27
CA ASN A 21 15.55 -13.04 11.72
C ASN A 21 17.06 -13.08 11.98
N LEU A 22 17.85 -12.29 11.25
CA LEU A 22 19.30 -12.16 11.49
C LEU A 22 19.63 -11.33 12.74
N GLY A 23 18.63 -10.73 13.41
CA GLY A 23 18.84 -9.86 14.56
C GLY A 23 19.58 -8.57 14.21
N LEU A 24 19.62 -8.19 12.92
CA LEU A 24 20.23 -6.93 12.49
C LEU A 24 19.44 -5.72 13.00
N PHE A 25 18.14 -5.92 13.23
CA PHE A 25 17.23 -4.91 13.75
C PHE A 25 16.16 -5.60 14.60
N ASP A 26 15.88 -5.06 15.79
CA ASP A 26 14.80 -5.49 16.69
C ASP A 26 13.41 -4.99 16.20
N VAL A 27 13.24 -4.86 14.87
CA VAL A 27 11.97 -4.41 14.30
C VAL A 27 11.04 -5.59 14.18
N ASP A 28 9.96 -5.52 14.94
CA ASP A 28 8.84 -6.43 14.83
C ASP A 28 8.10 -6.11 13.53
N LEU A 29 8.29 -6.95 12.50
CA LEU A 29 7.64 -6.80 11.20
C LEU A 29 6.12 -6.65 11.33
N GLY A 30 5.52 -7.37 12.28
CA GLY A 30 4.10 -7.27 12.57
C GLY A 30 3.72 -5.86 13.02
N GLN A 31 4.54 -5.24 13.87
CA GLN A 31 4.36 -3.86 14.30
C GLN A 31 4.53 -2.87 13.14
N LEU A 32 5.51 -3.09 12.27
CA LEU A 32 5.76 -2.23 11.11
C LEU A 32 4.56 -2.30 10.14
N LEU A 33 4.15 -3.49 9.69
CA LEU A 33 2.98 -3.66 8.83
C LEU A 33 1.70 -3.07 9.45
N ARG A 34 1.51 -3.23 10.75
CA ARG A 34 0.37 -2.66 11.48
C ARG A 34 0.41 -1.13 11.58
N THR A 35 1.60 -0.54 11.62
CA THR A 35 1.82 0.91 11.63
C THR A 35 1.57 1.53 10.24
N TRP A 36 1.93 0.82 9.17
CA TRP A 36 1.82 1.33 7.79
C TRP A 36 0.48 1.01 7.11
N TRP A 37 -0.26 -0.01 7.54
CA TRP A 37 -1.60 -0.34 7.03
C TRP A 37 -2.59 0.86 6.96
N PRO A 38 -2.71 1.70 8.01
CA PRO A 38 -3.58 2.88 7.97
C PRO A 38 -3.22 3.85 6.84
N LEU A 39 -1.95 3.93 6.47
CA LEU A 39 -1.45 4.85 5.45
C LEU A 39 -1.95 4.46 4.05
N LEU A 40 -2.06 3.16 3.77
CA LEU A 40 -2.68 2.65 2.53
C LEU A 40 -4.15 3.04 2.42
N LEU A 41 -4.91 2.95 3.52
CA LEU A 41 -6.33 3.36 3.55
C LEU A 41 -6.48 4.87 3.30
N ILE A 42 -5.58 5.69 3.86
CA ILE A 42 -5.57 7.14 3.61
C ILE A 42 -5.31 7.43 2.13
N ILE A 43 -4.29 6.80 1.52
CA ILE A 43 -3.98 6.99 0.09
C ILE A 43 -5.16 6.55 -0.78
N LEU A 44 -5.82 5.43 -0.44
CA LEU A 44 -7.04 4.99 -1.13
C LEU A 44 -8.18 6.00 -1.00
N GLY A 45 -8.45 6.49 0.21
CA GLY A 45 -9.49 7.49 0.46
C GLY A 45 -9.22 8.81 -0.27
N ILE A 46 -7.97 9.27 -0.26
CA ILE A 46 -7.53 10.45 -1.03
C ILE A 46 -7.69 10.17 -2.52
N GLY A 47 -7.28 9.01 -3.01
CA GLY A 47 -7.44 8.63 -4.42
C GLY A 47 -8.89 8.62 -4.87
N MET A 48 -9.81 8.16 -4.02
CA MET A 48 -11.26 8.22 -4.29
C MET A 48 -11.84 9.64 -4.21
N PHE A 49 -11.32 10.48 -3.31
CA PHE A 49 -11.77 11.88 -3.17
C PHE A 49 -11.26 12.78 -4.30
N LEU A 50 -10.00 12.57 -4.72
CA LEU A 50 -9.38 13.26 -5.84
C LEU A 50 -9.75 12.64 -7.19
N ALA A 51 -10.33 11.43 -7.21
CA ALA A 51 -10.88 10.87 -8.44
C ALA A 51 -11.92 11.88 -8.94
N PRO A 52 -11.66 12.54 -10.09
CA PRO A 52 -12.55 13.57 -10.61
C PRO A 52 -13.91 12.91 -10.75
N GLY A 53 -14.92 13.49 -10.09
CA GLY A 53 -16.28 12.99 -10.18
C GLY A 53 -16.59 12.82 -11.66
N THR A 54 -16.76 11.58 -12.10
CA THR A 54 -17.46 11.32 -13.35
C THR A 54 -18.89 11.76 -13.07
N GLU A 55 -19.15 13.06 -13.17
CA GLU A 55 -20.42 13.60 -13.63
C GLU A 55 -20.62 13.05 -15.05
N GLN A 56 -20.87 11.75 -15.16
CA GLN A 56 -21.51 11.16 -16.33
C GLN A 56 -22.99 11.49 -16.20
N ARG A 57 -23.26 12.78 -16.34
CA ARG A 57 -24.45 13.38 -16.95
C ARG A 57 -25.71 12.52 -16.84
N ARG A 58 -26.36 12.63 -15.69
CA ARG A 58 -27.82 12.50 -15.54
C ARG A 58 -28.49 13.56 -16.44
N LYS A 59 -28.51 13.39 -17.77
CA LYS A 59 -29.39 14.11 -18.74
C LYS A 59 -29.05 13.77 -20.20
N ARG A 60 -29.79 12.80 -20.75
CA ARG A 60 -30.30 12.72 -22.12
C ARG A 60 -31.30 11.56 -22.10
N ASP A 61 -32.54 11.88 -21.76
CA ASP A 61 -33.66 11.97 -22.73
C ASP A 61 -34.05 10.57 -23.21
#